data_AF-A0A822F3S3-F1
#
_entry.id   AF-A0A822F3S3-F1
#
_cell.length_a   1.000
_cell.length_b   1.000
_cell.length_c   1.000
_cell.angle_alpha   90.00
_cell.angle_beta   90.00
_cell.angle_gamma   90.00
#
_symmetry.space_group_name_H-M   'P 1'
#
loop_
_entity.id
_entity.type
_entity.pdbx_description
1 polymer ?
#
loop_
_entity_poly.entity_id
_entity_poly.type
_entity_poly.pdbx_seq_one_letter_code
_entity_poly.pdbx_strand_id
1 'polypeptide(L)'
;METVDHLAKVNGLIENFSSLSLIDQKESIIKWLNNDNIIAKLMLTDDDLLDKSSKTAARLFGRLKLIKYDNDIFNKLIIAETSSIVHVLAAFLLLKASGNCVAEKETIIDIVTLSESVKDLEELPNLITELVDDPIYRKHLFYREKLIVMIAKSDTVRRNGRGAESSQEQALGKIYS
;
A
#
# COMPACT_ATOMS: atom_id res chain seq x y z
N MET A 1 -6.67 2.83 3.57
CA MET A 1 -7.55 1.88 4.27
C MET A 1 -9.02 2.05 3.90
N GLU A 2 -9.56 3.27 3.88
CA GLU A 2 -10.95 3.57 3.47
C GLU A 2 -11.40 2.85 2.17
N THR A 3 -10.60 2.92 1.09
CA THR A 3 -10.98 2.25 -0.16
C THR A 3 -11.13 0.74 -0.01
N VAL A 4 -10.28 0.08 0.78
CA VAL A 4 -10.39 -1.36 1.04
C VAL A 4 -11.68 -1.67 1.82
N ASP A 5 -12.06 -0.81 2.77
CA ASP A 5 -13.29 -0.95 3.53
C ASP A 5 -14.54 -0.90 2.66
N HIS A 6 -14.68 0.14 1.85
CA HIS A 6 -15.81 0.25 0.93
C HIS A 6 -15.82 -0.86 -0.12
N LEU A 7 -14.65 -1.25 -0.63
CA LEU A 7 -14.52 -2.36 -1.57
C LEU A 7 -14.97 -3.68 -0.93
N ALA A 8 -14.54 -3.96 0.29
CA ALA A 8 -14.92 -5.17 1.03
C ALA A 8 -16.42 -5.18 1.36
N LYS A 9 -16.97 -4.03 1.76
CA LYS A 9 -18.40 -3.86 2.07
C LYS A 9 -19.30 -4.07 0.86
N VAL A 10 -19.02 -3.40 -0.27
CA VAL A 10 -19.80 -3.53 -1.51
C VAL A 10 -19.78 -4.97 -2.02
N ASN A 11 -18.68 -5.69 -1.80
CA ASN A 11 -18.55 -7.10 -2.17
C ASN A 11 -19.02 -8.06 -1.06
N GLY A 12 -19.64 -7.59 0.02
CA GLY A 12 -20.17 -8.43 1.10
C GLY A 12 -19.12 -9.34 1.77
N LEU A 13 -17.87 -8.88 1.86
CA LEU A 13 -16.80 -9.60 2.55
C LEU A 13 -16.81 -9.31 4.05
N ILE A 14 -16.97 -8.04 4.41
CA ILE A 14 -17.11 -7.55 5.78
C ILE A 14 -17.77 -6.15 5.75
N GLU A 15 -18.58 -5.84 6.76
CA GLU A 15 -19.30 -4.55 6.81
C GLU A 15 -18.41 -3.37 7.20
N ASN A 16 -17.50 -3.56 8.16
CA ASN A 16 -16.62 -2.51 8.68
C ASN A 16 -15.20 -3.08 8.86
N PHE A 17 -14.40 -3.02 7.79
CA PHE A 17 -13.00 -3.42 7.80
C PHE A 17 -12.12 -2.41 8.56
N SER A 18 -12.39 -1.12 8.42
CA SER A 18 -11.58 -0.04 9.03
C SER A 18 -11.66 -0.03 10.56
N SER A 19 -12.69 -0.65 11.16
CA SER A 19 -12.81 -0.77 12.62
C SER A 19 -12.02 -1.95 13.21
N LEU A 20 -11.50 -2.84 12.37
CA LEU A 20 -10.66 -3.95 12.82
C LEU A 20 -9.31 -3.45 13.35
N SER A 21 -8.68 -4.24 14.23
CA SER A 21 -7.29 -4.00 14.63
C SER A 21 -6.35 -4.16 13.43
N LEU A 22 -5.14 -3.57 13.46
CA LEU A 22 -4.16 -3.75 12.38
C LEU A 22 -3.82 -5.23 12.13
N ILE A 23 -3.81 -6.04 13.18
CA ILE A 23 -3.55 -7.49 13.08
C ILE A 23 -4.69 -8.16 12.31
N ASP A 24 -5.94 -7.92 12.69
CA ASP A 24 -7.11 -8.50 12.02
C ASP A 24 -7.26 -8.00 10.57
N GLN A 25 -6.89 -6.73 10.33
CA GLN A 25 -6.82 -6.17 8.98
C GLN A 25 -5.77 -6.90 8.13
N LYS A 26 -4.57 -7.15 8.69
CA LYS A 26 -3.51 -7.92 8.04
C LYS A 26 -4.01 -9.31 7.67
N GLU A 27 -4.55 -10.05 8.64
CA GLU A 27 -5.04 -11.42 8.43
C GLU A 27 -6.13 -11.48 7.37
N SER A 28 -7.08 -10.53 7.40
CA SER A 28 -8.15 -10.43 6.41
C SER A 28 -7.60 -10.17 5.01
N ILE A 29 -6.67 -9.22 4.87
CA ILE A 29 -6.06 -8.91 3.58
C ILE A 29 -5.28 -10.12 3.04
N ILE A 30 -4.47 -10.79 3.87
CA ILE A 30 -3.71 -11.99 3.46
C ILE A 30 -4.67 -13.09 3.00
N LYS A 31 -5.75 -13.33 3.75
CA LYS A 31 -6.79 -14.29 3.38
C LYS A 31 -7.41 -13.96 2.02
N TRP A 32 -7.67 -12.68 1.73
CA TRP A 32 -8.26 -12.25 0.47
C TRP A 32 -7.26 -12.33 -0.69
N LEU A 33 -6.00 -11.93 -0.48
CA LEU A 33 -4.93 -12.00 -1.49
C LEU A 33 -4.65 -13.43 -1.98
N ASN A 34 -4.76 -14.41 -1.07
CA ASN A 34 -4.52 -15.82 -1.32
C ASN A 34 -5.76 -16.60 -1.78
N ASN A 35 -6.89 -15.92 -2.02
CA ASN A 35 -8.12 -16.57 -2.45
C ASN A 35 -8.56 -16.03 -3.82
N ASP A 36 -8.32 -16.83 -4.86
CA ASP A 36 -8.61 -16.43 -6.25
C ASP A 36 -10.09 -16.15 -6.51
N ASN A 37 -11.02 -16.83 -5.82
CA ASN A 37 -12.44 -16.54 -5.94
C ASN A 37 -12.79 -15.16 -5.36
N ILE A 38 -12.14 -14.77 -4.25
CA ILE A 38 -12.33 -13.43 -3.67
C ILE A 38 -11.74 -12.39 -4.60
N ILE A 39 -10.53 -12.59 -5.12
CA ILE A 39 -9.93 -11.66 -6.08
C ILE A 39 -10.80 -11.51 -7.34
N ALA A 40 -11.26 -12.61 -7.92
CA ALA A 40 -12.15 -12.58 -9.08
C ALA A 40 -13.45 -11.80 -8.79
N LYS A 41 -14.02 -11.97 -7.60
CA LYS A 41 -15.18 -11.18 -7.14
C LYS A 41 -14.84 -9.70 -7.05
N LEU A 42 -13.73 -9.34 -6.43
CA LEU A 42 -13.29 -7.95 -6.28
C LEU A 42 -13.00 -7.28 -7.64
N MET A 43 -12.47 -8.02 -8.61
CA MET A 43 -12.26 -7.53 -9.99
C MET A 43 -13.56 -7.19 -10.72
N LEU A 44 -14.66 -7.84 -10.35
CA LEU A 44 -15.99 -7.61 -10.89
C LEU A 44 -16.82 -6.64 -10.04
N THR A 45 -16.19 -5.88 -9.13
CA THR A 45 -16.89 -4.87 -8.33
C THR A 45 -17.67 -3.91 -9.23
N ASP A 46 -18.94 -3.73 -8.90
CA ASP A 46 -19.83 -2.75 -9.50
C ASP A 46 -19.37 -1.33 -9.11
N ASP A 47 -18.95 -0.56 -10.12
CA ASP A 47 -18.42 0.79 -9.94
C ASP A 47 -19.48 1.78 -9.47
N ASP A 48 -20.76 1.59 -9.84
CA ASP A 48 -21.87 2.44 -9.38
C ASP A 48 -22.19 2.18 -7.90
N LEU A 49 -22.11 0.93 -7.46
CA LEU A 49 -22.26 0.60 -6.04
C LEU A 49 -21.09 1.14 -5.22
N LEU A 50 -19.86 1.06 -5.74
CA LEU A 50 -18.69 1.63 -5.07
C LEU A 50 -18.77 3.16 -5.00
N ASP A 51 -19.21 3.84 -6.06
CA ASP A 51 -19.38 5.30 -6.08
C ASP A 51 -20.44 5.77 -5.07
N LYS A 52 -21.57 5.04 -4.98
CA LYS A 52 -22.60 5.29 -3.96
C LYS A 52 -22.07 5.07 -2.54
N SER A 53 -21.12 4.17 -2.35
CA SER A 53 -20.52 3.87 -1.05
C SER A 53 -19.49 4.94 -0.63
N SER A 54 -18.55 5.25 -1.52
CA SER A 54 -17.59 6.36 -1.37
C SER A 54 -17.07 6.79 -2.74
N LYS A 55 -17.33 8.05 -3.10
CA LYS A 55 -16.79 8.68 -4.31
C LYS A 55 -15.26 8.64 -4.35
N THR A 56 -14.61 8.77 -3.20
CA THR A 56 -13.14 8.70 -3.11
C THR A 56 -12.66 7.30 -3.44
N ALA A 57 -13.30 6.27 -2.86
CA ALA A 57 -12.96 4.88 -3.13
C ALA A 57 -13.16 4.51 -4.61
N ALA A 58 -14.30 4.89 -5.21
CA ALA A 58 -14.58 4.64 -6.62
C ALA A 58 -13.58 5.32 -7.55
N ARG A 59 -13.23 6.59 -7.29
CA ARG A 59 -12.25 7.32 -8.10
C ARG A 59 -10.85 6.69 -8.02
N LEU A 60 -10.40 6.30 -6.82
CA LEU A 60 -9.11 5.65 -6.65
C LEU A 60 -9.10 4.28 -7.36
N PHE A 61 -10.10 3.45 -7.10
CA PHE A 61 -10.19 2.12 -7.68
C PHE A 61 -10.30 2.16 -9.21
N GLY A 62 -11.12 3.07 -9.75
CA GLY A 62 -11.23 3.30 -11.19
C GLY A 62 -9.91 3.71 -11.83
N ARG A 63 -9.09 4.56 -11.18
CA ARG A 63 -7.75 4.90 -11.66
C ARG A 63 -6.83 3.69 -11.70
N LEU A 64 -6.87 2.84 -10.67
CA LEU A 64 -6.07 1.60 -10.65
C LEU A 64 -6.48 0.62 -11.77
N LYS A 65 -7.77 0.55 -12.14
CA LYS A 65 -8.23 -0.25 -13.29
C LYS A 65 -7.67 0.26 -14.63
N LEU A 66 -7.32 1.55 -14.73
CA LEU A 66 -6.78 2.12 -15.96
C LEU A 66 -5.28 1.83 -16.14
N ILE A 67 -4.54 1.69 -15.04
CA ILE A 67 -3.08 1.47 -15.05
C ILE A 67 -2.69 0.24 -15.86
N LYS A 68 -3.46 -0.85 -15.77
CA LYS A 68 -3.17 -2.10 -16.49
C LYS A 68 -3.15 -1.98 -18.02
N TYR A 69 -3.73 -0.91 -18.58
CA TYR A 69 -3.82 -0.71 -20.03
C TYR A 69 -2.63 0.08 -20.58
N ASP A 70 -1.86 0.77 -19.74
CA ASP A 70 -0.66 1.50 -20.14
C ASP A 70 0.40 1.47 -19.04
N ASN A 71 1.32 0.53 -19.21
CA ASN A 71 2.37 0.21 -18.26
C ASN A 71 3.49 1.26 -18.23
N ASP A 72 3.59 2.11 -19.26
CA ASP A 72 4.64 3.14 -19.35
C ASP A 72 4.26 4.41 -18.60
N ILE A 73 2.96 4.62 -18.35
CA ILE A 73 2.46 5.81 -17.64
C ILE A 73 2.66 5.68 -16.12
N PHE A 74 2.60 4.47 -15.55
CA PHE A 74 2.54 4.29 -14.10
C PHE A 74 3.35 3.10 -13.60
N ASN A 75 4.52 3.38 -13.00
CA ASN A 75 5.41 2.35 -12.46
C ASN A 75 5.70 2.47 -10.96
N LYS A 76 5.11 3.44 -10.26
CA LYS A 76 5.29 3.66 -8.81
C LYS A 76 3.96 4.00 -8.16
N LEU A 77 3.60 3.26 -7.12
CA LEU A 77 2.52 3.61 -6.21
C LEU A 77 3.15 4.07 -4.88
N ILE A 78 3.03 5.37 -4.60
CA ILE A 78 3.53 5.97 -3.37
C ILE A 78 2.41 5.94 -2.32
N ILE A 79 2.72 5.40 -1.15
CA ILE A 79 1.81 5.31 0.00
C ILE A 79 2.27 6.32 1.04
N ALA A 80 1.52 7.41 1.16
CA ALA A 80 1.69 8.43 2.19
C ALA A 80 1.44 7.85 3.59
N GLU A 81 2.08 8.45 4.60
CA GLU A 81 1.89 8.13 6.02
C GLU A 81 1.94 6.60 6.33
N THR A 82 2.93 5.91 5.74
CA THR A 82 3.05 4.46 5.92
C THR A 82 3.72 4.13 7.24
N SER A 83 2.98 3.48 8.15
CA SER A 83 3.48 3.08 9.47
C SER A 83 3.48 1.56 9.72
N SER A 84 3.03 0.76 8.75
CA SER A 84 2.96 -0.71 8.89
C SER A 84 2.87 -1.40 7.54
N ILE A 85 3.35 -2.64 7.46
CA ILE A 85 3.16 -3.56 6.33
C ILE A 85 1.69 -3.69 5.87
N VAL A 86 0.72 -3.50 6.77
CA VAL A 86 -0.71 -3.59 6.44
C VAL A 86 -1.12 -2.61 5.35
N HIS A 87 -0.54 -1.40 5.32
CA HIS A 87 -0.84 -0.40 4.30
C HIS A 87 -0.34 -0.83 2.91
N VAL A 88 0.82 -1.50 2.88
CA VAL A 88 1.40 -2.06 1.65
C VAL A 88 0.58 -3.26 1.17
N LEU A 89 0.17 -4.16 2.05
CA LEU A 89 -0.72 -5.28 1.71
C LEU A 89 -2.09 -4.79 1.22
N ALA A 90 -2.62 -3.71 1.81
CA ALA A 90 -3.84 -3.07 1.34
C ALA A 90 -3.67 -2.53 -0.10
N ALA A 91 -2.54 -1.91 -0.42
CA ALA A 91 -2.22 -1.49 -1.78
C ALA A 91 -2.12 -2.68 -2.75
N PHE A 92 -1.50 -3.78 -2.32
CA PHE A 92 -1.40 -5.02 -3.11
C PHE A 92 -2.79 -5.56 -3.44
N LEU A 93 -3.68 -5.59 -2.45
CA LEU A 93 -5.07 -6.01 -2.64
C LEU A 93 -5.79 -5.13 -3.65
N LEU A 94 -5.68 -3.81 -3.53
CA LEU A 94 -6.31 -2.88 -4.47
C LEU A 94 -5.78 -3.02 -5.90
N LEU A 95 -4.47 -3.23 -6.06
CA LEU A 95 -3.85 -3.49 -7.35
C LEU A 95 -4.36 -4.81 -7.95
N LYS A 96 -4.34 -5.90 -7.19
CA LYS A 96 -4.83 -7.21 -7.66
C LYS A 96 -6.33 -7.16 -7.97
N ALA A 97 -7.12 -6.54 -7.10
CA ALA A 97 -8.56 -6.32 -7.29
C ALA A 97 -8.89 -5.43 -8.49
N SER A 98 -7.98 -4.55 -8.93
CA SER A 98 -8.17 -3.74 -10.16
C SER A 98 -7.62 -4.42 -11.42
N GLY A 99 -7.10 -5.64 -11.30
CA GLY A 99 -6.57 -6.45 -12.39
C GLY A 99 -5.11 -6.17 -12.74
N ASN A 100 -4.34 -5.57 -11.83
CA ASN A 100 -2.89 -5.42 -11.96
C ASN A 100 -2.15 -6.61 -11.34
N CYS A 101 -0.97 -6.95 -11.88
CA CYS A 101 -0.11 -8.00 -11.33
C CYS A 101 0.67 -7.51 -10.11
N VAL A 102 0.76 -8.35 -9.07
CA VAL A 102 1.49 -8.08 -7.83
C VAL A 102 2.13 -9.36 -7.33
N ALA A 103 3.43 -9.31 -6.99
CA ALA A 103 4.17 -10.46 -6.49
C ALA A 103 4.18 -11.65 -7.46
N GLU A 104 4.24 -11.31 -8.75
CA GLU A 104 4.25 -12.19 -9.92
C GLU A 104 5.27 -11.67 -10.95
N LYS A 105 5.63 -12.51 -11.94
CA LYS A 105 6.66 -12.18 -12.93
C LYS A 105 6.34 -10.92 -13.75
N GLU A 106 5.05 -10.69 -13.99
CA GLU A 106 4.51 -9.58 -14.76
C GLU A 106 4.35 -8.29 -13.92
N THR A 107 4.81 -8.27 -12.67
CA THR A 107 4.71 -7.10 -11.78
C THR A 107 5.61 -5.96 -12.28
N ILE A 108 5.00 -4.82 -12.61
CA ILE A 108 5.71 -3.60 -13.06
C ILE A 108 5.68 -2.44 -12.07
N ILE A 109 4.73 -2.45 -11.13
CA ILE A 109 4.50 -1.34 -10.19
C ILE A 109 5.40 -1.51 -8.99
N ASP A 110 6.26 -0.53 -8.75
CA ASP A 110 7.05 -0.39 -7.53
C ASP A 110 6.17 0.18 -6.42
N ILE A 111 6.32 -0.36 -5.21
CA ILE A 111 5.56 0.11 -4.04
C ILE A 111 6.51 0.93 -3.17
N VAL A 112 6.18 2.20 -2.99
CA VAL A 112 7.04 3.18 -2.34
C VAL A 112 6.37 3.65 -1.06
N THR A 113 7.02 3.46 0.09
CA THR A 113 6.56 4.04 1.35
C THR A 113 7.11 5.44 1.52
N LEU A 114 6.30 6.37 2.03
CA LEU A 114 6.68 7.76 2.23
C LEU A 114 6.71 8.12 3.72
N SER A 115 7.86 8.62 4.19
CA SER A 115 8.03 9.19 5.53
C SER A 115 7.99 10.72 5.47
N GLU A 116 7.08 11.34 6.21
CA GLU A 116 6.77 12.78 6.12
C GLU A 116 6.97 13.53 7.45
N SER A 117 7.21 12.80 8.54
CA SER A 117 7.47 13.35 9.87
C SER A 117 8.70 12.72 10.52
N VAL A 118 9.22 13.37 11.57
CA VAL A 118 10.32 12.78 12.38
C VAL A 118 9.93 11.42 12.97
N LYS A 119 8.67 11.27 13.40
CA LYS A 119 8.17 9.99 13.91
C LYS A 119 8.25 8.89 12.84
N ASP A 120 7.88 9.20 11.60
CA ASP A 120 7.97 8.21 10.51
C ASP A 120 9.42 7.82 10.22
N LEU A 121 10.36 8.78 10.36
CA LEU A 121 11.80 8.52 10.19
C LEU A 121 12.37 7.64 11.31
N GLU A 122 11.90 7.81 12.54
CA GLU A 122 12.30 6.99 13.68
C GLU A 122 11.84 5.53 13.53
N GLU A 123 10.63 5.33 13.00
CA GLU A 123 10.04 3.99 12.77
C GLU A 123 10.45 3.33 11.45
N LEU A 124 11.05 4.09 10.52
CA LEU A 124 11.41 3.58 9.19
C LEU A 124 12.28 2.30 9.21
N PRO A 125 13.28 2.12 10.09
CA PRO A 125 14.03 0.87 10.18
C PRO A 125 13.15 -0.34 10.57
N ASN A 126 12.21 -0.14 11.50
CA ASN A 126 11.27 -1.18 11.91
C ASN A 126 10.33 -1.54 10.75
N LEU A 127 9.79 -0.53 10.06
CA LEU A 127 8.94 -0.73 8.88
C LEU A 127 9.67 -1.49 7.77
N ILE A 128 10.94 -1.18 7.49
CA ILE A 128 11.72 -1.90 6.47
C ILE A 128 11.92 -3.36 6.89
N THR A 129 12.16 -3.62 8.17
CA THR A 129 12.26 -4.99 8.70
C THR A 129 10.93 -5.73 8.49
N GLU A 130 9.81 -5.14 8.88
CA GLU A 130 8.47 -5.70 8.65
C GLU A 130 8.21 -6.00 7.16
N LEU A 131 8.63 -5.10 6.27
CA LEU A 131 8.48 -5.27 4.83
C LEU A 131 9.29 -6.45 4.31
N VAL A 132 10.57 -6.53 4.65
CA VAL A 132 11.47 -7.59 4.14
C VAL A 132 11.11 -8.97 4.70
N ASP A 133 10.60 -9.01 5.94
CA ASP A 133 10.17 -10.25 6.60
C ASP A 133 8.80 -10.75 6.12
N ASP A 134 7.95 -9.89 5.56
CA ASP A 134 6.64 -10.31 5.06
C ASP A 134 6.76 -11.15 3.77
N PRO A 135 6.22 -12.38 3.74
CA PRO A 135 6.44 -13.30 2.63
C PRO A 135 5.83 -12.81 1.30
N ILE A 136 4.72 -12.07 1.35
CA ILE A 136 4.07 -11.55 0.15
C ILE A 136 4.89 -10.38 -0.41
N TYR A 137 5.34 -9.47 0.46
CA TYR A 137 6.18 -8.36 0.04
C TYR A 137 7.56 -8.83 -0.44
N ARG A 138 8.17 -9.81 0.23
CA ARG A 138 9.43 -10.43 -0.20
C ARG A 138 9.32 -11.05 -1.59
N LYS A 139 8.19 -11.71 -1.91
CA LYS A 139 7.92 -12.22 -3.26
C LYS A 139 7.78 -11.08 -4.28
N HIS A 140 7.17 -9.96 -3.89
CA HIS A 140 7.13 -8.75 -4.73
C HIS A 140 8.53 -8.18 -4.99
N LEU A 141 9.36 -8.05 -3.94
CA LEU A 141 10.75 -7.60 -4.07
C LEU A 141 11.58 -8.51 -4.97
N PHE A 142 11.35 -9.84 -4.94
CA PHE A 142 12.03 -10.77 -5.83
C PHE A 142 11.81 -10.44 -7.31
N TYR A 143 10.60 -10.03 -7.71
CA TYR A 143 10.31 -9.66 -9.10
C TYR A 143 10.68 -8.22 -9.45
N ARG A 144 10.68 -7.31 -8.47
CA ARG A 144 11.03 -5.89 -8.69
C ARG A 144 12.51 -5.59 -8.54
N GLU A 145 13.25 -6.47 -7.85
CA GLU A 145 14.69 -6.39 -7.55
C GLU A 145 15.11 -5.10 -6.83
N LYS A 146 14.17 -4.41 -6.17
CA LYS A 146 14.44 -3.17 -5.44
C LYS A 146 13.37 -2.90 -4.38
N LEU A 147 13.82 -2.35 -3.26
CA LEU A 147 13.01 -1.73 -2.23
C LEU A 147 13.18 -0.22 -2.37
N ILE A 148 12.09 0.53 -2.42
CA ILE A 148 12.12 1.98 -2.59
C ILE A 148 11.40 2.62 -1.40
N VAL A 149 12.14 3.42 -0.64
CA VAL A 149 11.60 4.28 0.43
C VAL A 149 11.79 5.73 0.02
N MET A 150 10.80 6.57 0.31
CA MET A 150 10.84 8.00 0.01
C MET A 150 10.80 8.79 1.31
N ILE A 151 11.69 9.77 1.43
CA ILE A 151 11.72 10.72 2.55
C ILE A 151 11.31 12.09 2.03
N ALA A 152 10.20 12.63 2.53
CA ALA A 152 9.77 13.98 2.20
C ALA A 152 10.56 15.02 3.01
N LYS A 153 11.72 15.43 2.48
CA LYS A 153 12.62 16.38 3.16
C LYS A 153 11.93 17.69 3.55
N SER A 154 11.13 18.26 2.64
CA SER A 154 10.44 19.53 2.92
C SER A 154 9.35 19.37 3.98
N ASP A 155 8.58 18.29 3.96
CA ASP A 155 7.49 18.06 4.90
C ASP A 155 7.99 17.82 6.32
N THR A 156 9.03 17.00 6.46
CA THR A 156 9.69 16.73 7.75
C THR A 156 10.24 18.01 8.38
N VAL A 157 10.92 18.87 7.60
CA VAL A 157 11.42 20.17 8.09
C VAL A 157 10.27 21.14 8.40
N ARG A 158 9.23 21.19 7.56
CA ARG A 158 8.07 22.06 7.78
C ARG A 158 7.31 21.69 9.06
N ARG A 159 7.17 20.40 9.36
CA ARG A 159 6.43 19.89 10.52
C ARG A 159 7.24 19.94 11.82
N ASN A 160 8.56 19.72 11.76
CA ASN A 160 9.40 19.51 12.95
C ASN A 160 10.56 20.52 13.10
N GLY A 161 10.68 21.49 12.19
CA GLY A 161 11.76 22.46 12.16
C GLY A 161 13.06 21.90 11.53
N ARG A 162 14.09 22.75 11.42
CA ARG A 162 15.37 22.38 10.79
C ARG A 162 16.12 21.23 11.50
N GLY A 163 15.86 21.00 12.78
CA GLY A 163 16.44 19.86 13.52
C GLY A 163 16.09 18.50 12.91
N ALA A 164 15.02 18.41 12.10
CA ALA A 164 14.62 17.19 11.40
C ALA A 164 15.65 16.68 10.39
N GLU A 165 16.57 17.53 9.90
CA GLU A 165 17.63 17.08 8.98
C GLU A 165 18.54 16.02 9.64
N SER A 166 18.83 16.14 10.94
CA SER A 166 19.57 15.11 11.68
C SER A 166 18.80 13.79 11.74
N SER A 167 17.48 13.84 11.94
CA SER A 167 16.63 12.63 11.93
C SER A 167 16.61 11.95 10.56
N GLN A 168 16.67 12.72 9.47
CA GLN A 168 16.77 12.16 8.10
C GLN A 168 18.09 11.41 7.92
N GLU A 169 19.21 12.00 8.32
CA GLU A 169 20.54 11.38 8.23
C GLU A 169 20.64 10.12 9.10
N GLN A 170 20.11 10.18 10.34
CA GLN A 170 20.08 9.03 11.24
C GLN A 170 19.23 7.88 10.70
N ALA A 171 18.06 8.17 10.13
CA ALA A 171 17.22 7.16 9.51
C ALA A 171 17.95 6.47 8.36
N LEU A 172 18.58 7.24 7.47
CA LEU A 172 19.41 6.68 6.39
C LEU A 172 20.55 5.81 6.93
N GLY A 173 21.27 6.29 7.95
CA GLY A 173 22.35 5.54 8.58
C GLY A 173 21.91 4.16 9.12
N LYS A 174 20.73 4.09 9.74
CA LYS A 174 20.16 2.84 10.28
C LYS A 174 19.65 1.88 9.20
N ILE A 175 19.30 2.39 8.01
CA ILE A 175 18.82 1.56 6.89
C ILE A 175 19.98 0.88 6.17
N TYR A 176 21.14 1.55 6.13
CA TYR A 176 22.35 1.03 5.47
C TYR A 176 23.26 0.20 6.38
N SER A 177 23.01 0.16 7.69
CA SER A 177 23.77 -0.63 8.67
C SER A 177 23.28 -2.06 8.78
#